data_AF-A0AA39I9M6-F1
#
_entry.id   AF-A0AA39I9M6-F1
#
_cell.length_a   1.000
_cell.length_b   1.000
_cell.length_c   1.000
_cell.angle_alpha   90.00
_cell.angle_beta   90.00
_cell.angle_gamma   90.00
#
_symmetry.space_group_name_H-M   'P 1'
#
loop_
_entity.id
_entity.type
_entity.pdbx_description
1 polymer ?
#
loop_
_entity_poly.entity_id
_entity_poly.type
_entity_poly.pdbx_seq_one_letter_code
_entity_poly.pdbx_strand_id
1 'polypeptide(L)'
;MEESFIKAVNKWKYLRARFDQRQVLKGEFEFFVRFEEETYPLWGLYQQTVVGNINVPKKDYMDPEEKSWMWGWIKGNRKWHAWNKCLGLSKSDAMFLFIEEVRSLERRLPGLLEQWKDEADPRIPDETVWHPEAERENVKEVVKKAKLERRERDRIKREEEERLGMWDE
;
A
#
# COMPACT_ATOMS: atom_id res chain seq x y z
N MET A 1 20.04 -7.34 15.76
CA MET A 1 19.52 -6.54 14.61
C MET A 1 18.94 -7.46 13.55
N GLU A 2 19.66 -8.51 13.17
CA GLU A 2 19.21 -9.51 12.17
C GLU A 2 17.91 -10.23 12.52
N GLU A 3 17.72 -10.67 13.78
CA GLU A 3 16.45 -11.26 14.21
C GLU A 3 15.27 -10.30 14.07
N SER A 4 15.46 -9.02 14.43
CA SER A 4 14.46 -7.97 14.25
C SER A 4 14.13 -7.72 12.79
N PHE A 5 15.12 -7.80 11.90
CA PHE A 5 14.94 -7.71 10.46
C PHE A 5 14.10 -8.88 9.92
N ILE A 6 14.40 -10.12 10.32
CA ILE A 6 13.61 -11.30 9.94
C ILE A 6 12.16 -11.17 10.40
N LYS A 7 11.94 -10.71 11.64
CA LYS A 7 10.59 -10.43 12.17
C LYS A 7 9.86 -9.37 11.34
N ALA A 8 10.55 -8.29 10.95
CA ALA A 8 9.98 -7.24 10.09
C ALA A 8 9.64 -7.77 8.69
N VAL A 9 10.50 -8.58 8.08
CA VAL A 9 10.23 -9.20 6.77
C VAL A 9 8.99 -10.10 6.84
N ASN A 10 8.88 -10.93 7.87
CA ASN A 10 7.71 -11.79 8.07
C ASN A 10 6.44 -10.98 8.29
N LYS A 11 6.52 -9.88 9.05
CA LYS A 11 5.40 -8.95 9.24
C LYS A 11 4.96 -8.33 7.91
N TRP A 12 5.90 -7.81 7.11
CA TRP A 12 5.59 -7.24 5.80
C TRP A 12 4.92 -8.26 4.86
N LYS A 13 5.44 -9.49 4.79
CA LYS A 13 4.81 -10.60 4.04
C LYS A 13 3.40 -10.89 4.51
N TYR A 14 3.18 -10.92 5.83
CA TYR A 14 1.86 -11.14 6.42
C TYR A 14 0.88 -10.01 6.06
N LEU A 15 1.30 -8.74 6.12
CA LEU A 15 0.48 -7.62 5.69
C LEU A 15 0.09 -7.74 4.21
N ARG A 16 1.05 -8.07 3.34
CA ARG A 16 0.82 -8.29 1.90
C ARG A 16 -0.16 -9.42 1.63
N ALA A 17 -0.03 -10.55 2.33
CA ALA A 17 -0.87 -11.73 2.12
C ALA A 17 -2.36 -11.43 2.30
N ARG A 18 -2.72 -10.50 3.20
CA ARG A 18 -4.11 -10.07 3.40
C ARG A 18 -4.74 -9.45 2.15
N PHE A 19 -3.96 -8.72 1.36
CA PHE A 19 -4.41 -8.12 0.10
C PHE A 19 -4.42 -9.16 -1.02
N ASP A 20 -3.36 -9.96 -1.12
CA ASP A 20 -3.23 -11.00 -2.14
C ASP A 20 -4.39 -12.02 -2.08
N GLN A 21 -4.80 -12.42 -0.87
CA GLN A 21 -5.95 -13.31 -0.66
C GLN A 21 -7.29 -12.71 -1.10
N ARG A 22 -7.41 -11.39 -1.07
CA ARG A 22 -8.66 -10.66 -1.36
C ARG A 22 -8.73 -10.13 -2.78
N GLN A 23 -7.64 -10.18 -3.55
CA GLN A 23 -7.55 -9.60 -4.89
C GLN A 23 -8.62 -10.15 -5.87
N VAL A 24 -9.18 -11.33 -5.61
CA VAL A 24 -10.23 -11.96 -6.42
C VAL A 24 -11.63 -11.40 -6.14
N LEU A 25 -11.79 -10.69 -5.02
CA LEU A 25 -13.04 -10.05 -4.64
C LEU A 25 -13.21 -8.74 -5.43
N LYS A 26 -14.47 -8.44 -5.78
CA LYS A 26 -14.80 -7.26 -6.57
C LYS A 26 -14.34 -5.98 -5.85
N GLY A 27 -13.50 -5.19 -6.51
CA GLY A 27 -12.99 -3.90 -6.02
C GLY A 27 -11.80 -4.00 -5.05
N GLU A 28 -11.31 -5.21 -4.74
CA GLU A 28 -10.20 -5.43 -3.81
C GLU A 28 -8.85 -5.59 -4.53
N PHE A 29 -8.84 -5.89 -5.84
CA PHE A 29 -7.62 -5.92 -6.66
C PHE A 29 -6.93 -4.55 -6.67
N GLU A 30 -7.70 -3.48 -6.75
CA GLU A 30 -7.22 -2.10 -6.72
C GLU A 30 -6.49 -1.81 -5.40
N PHE A 31 -7.00 -2.29 -4.27
CA PHE A 31 -6.31 -2.13 -2.98
C PHE A 31 -5.02 -2.93 -2.89
N PHE A 32 -4.95 -4.11 -3.52
CA PHE A 32 -3.67 -4.83 -3.65
C PHE A 32 -2.65 -4.02 -4.46
N VAL A 33 -3.07 -3.41 -5.57
CA VAL A 33 -2.20 -2.52 -6.36
C VAL A 33 -1.73 -1.32 -5.54
N ARG A 34 -2.64 -0.65 -4.80
CA ARG A 34 -2.28 0.48 -3.91
C ARG A 34 -1.30 0.07 -2.81
N PHE A 35 -1.46 -1.12 -2.24
CA PHE A 35 -0.51 -1.67 -1.27
C PHE A 35 0.87 -1.91 -1.88
N GLU A 36 0.95 -2.50 -3.08
CA GLU A 36 2.23 -2.69 -3.78
C GLU A 36 2.91 -1.34 -4.07
N GLU A 37 2.14 -0.33 -4.50
CA GLU A 37 2.65 1.03 -4.72
C GLU A 37 3.23 1.66 -3.46
N GLU A 38 2.54 1.55 -2.33
CA GLU A 38 2.98 2.07 -1.03
C GLU A 38 4.23 1.36 -0.52
N THR A 39 4.47 0.11 -0.93
CA THR A 39 5.55 -0.74 -0.39
C THR A 39 6.76 -0.91 -1.29
N TYR A 40 6.81 -0.27 -2.47
CA TYR A 40 8.04 -0.23 -3.28
C TYR A 40 9.27 0.30 -2.51
N PRO A 41 9.19 1.37 -1.68
CA PRO A 41 10.34 1.82 -0.89
C PRO A 41 10.86 0.73 0.08
N LEU A 42 9.97 -0.03 0.70
CA LEU A 42 10.34 -1.17 1.55
C LEU A 42 11.07 -2.24 0.76
N TRP A 43 10.63 -2.52 -0.46
CA TRP A 43 11.32 -3.44 -1.36
C TRP A 43 12.75 -2.97 -1.66
N GLY A 44 12.94 -1.67 -1.91
CA GLY A 44 14.27 -1.08 -2.13
C GLY A 44 15.20 -1.22 -0.93
N LEU A 45 14.70 -0.93 0.27
CA LEU A 45 15.44 -1.10 1.53
C LEU A 45 15.77 -2.56 1.81
N TYR A 46 14.85 -3.48 1.52
CA TYR A 46 15.09 -4.92 1.63
C TYR A 46 16.24 -5.37 0.72
N GLN A 47 16.24 -4.98 -0.55
CA GLN A 47 17.32 -5.32 -1.47
C GLN A 47 18.66 -4.69 -1.06
N GLN A 48 18.65 -3.42 -0.63
CA GLN A 48 19.86 -2.77 -0.13
C GLN A 48 20.43 -3.47 1.10
N THR A 49 19.56 -3.99 1.98
CA THR A 49 19.98 -4.74 3.17
C THR A 49 20.61 -6.09 2.78
N VAL A 50 19.97 -6.85 1.89
CA VAL A 50 20.40 -8.21 1.53
C VAL A 50 21.59 -8.18 0.57
N VAL A 51 21.43 -7.49 -0.55
CA VAL A 51 22.41 -7.47 -1.65
C VAL A 51 23.45 -6.37 -1.42
N GLY A 52 23.01 -5.17 -1.03
CA GLY A 52 23.83 -3.95 -1.05
C GLY A 52 23.45 -3.08 -2.22
N ASN A 53 24.40 -2.28 -2.73
CA ASN A 53 24.15 -1.38 -3.86
C ASN A 53 23.59 -2.14 -5.08
N ILE A 54 22.68 -1.47 -5.78
CA ILE A 54 22.06 -1.98 -6.99
C ILE A 54 23.10 -2.44 -8.02
N ASN A 55 22.95 -3.67 -8.50
CA ASN A 55 23.92 -4.34 -9.38
C ASN A 55 23.29 -4.85 -10.68
N VAL A 56 22.07 -4.41 -10.99
CA VAL A 56 21.29 -4.80 -12.16
C VAL A 56 21.03 -3.59 -13.05
N PRO A 57 21.19 -3.68 -14.39
CA PRO A 57 20.85 -2.59 -15.29
C PRO A 57 19.35 -2.29 -15.28
N LYS A 58 18.99 -1.01 -15.44
CA LYS A 58 17.59 -0.57 -15.42
C LYS A 58 16.69 -1.30 -16.43
N LYS A 59 17.20 -1.53 -17.65
CA LYS A 59 16.42 -2.12 -18.75
C LYS A 59 16.08 -3.60 -18.53
N ASP A 60 16.81 -4.29 -17.65
CA ASP A 60 16.72 -5.74 -17.50
C ASP A 60 15.96 -6.15 -16.23
N TYR A 61 15.49 -5.18 -15.44
CA TYR A 61 14.78 -5.47 -14.21
C TYR A 61 13.29 -5.67 -14.46
N MET A 62 12.92 -6.90 -14.76
CA MET A 62 11.55 -7.40 -14.84
C MET A 62 11.17 -8.03 -13.50
N ASP A 63 9.93 -7.84 -13.05
CA ASP A 63 9.42 -8.56 -11.88
C ASP A 63 9.29 -10.06 -12.18
N PRO A 64 10.08 -10.94 -11.55
CA PRO A 64 10.11 -12.36 -11.90
C PRO A 64 8.83 -13.11 -11.50
N GLU A 65 8.02 -12.54 -10.60
CA GLU A 65 6.76 -13.14 -10.15
C GLU A 65 5.58 -12.82 -11.08
N GLU A 66 5.76 -11.87 -12.02
CA GLU A 66 4.68 -11.37 -12.87
C GLU A 66 4.66 -12.08 -14.23
N LYS A 67 3.50 -12.63 -14.59
CA LYS A 67 3.32 -13.39 -15.84
C LYS A 67 3.07 -12.47 -17.03
N SER A 68 2.44 -11.32 -16.80
CA SER A 68 2.23 -10.34 -17.86
C SER A 68 3.51 -9.58 -18.13
N TRP A 69 3.98 -9.60 -19.36
CA TRP A 69 5.21 -8.88 -19.75
C TRP A 69 5.15 -7.39 -19.40
N MET A 70 4.03 -6.73 -19.72
CA MET A 70 3.85 -5.29 -19.44
C MET A 70 3.88 -5.00 -17.95
N TRP A 71 3.15 -5.78 -17.15
CA TRP A 71 3.14 -5.60 -15.69
C TRP A 71 4.49 -5.96 -15.07
N GLY A 72 5.17 -6.97 -15.60
CA GLY A 72 6.52 -7.36 -15.17
C GLY A 72 7.51 -6.22 -15.40
N TRP A 73 7.39 -5.53 -16.53
CA TRP A 73 8.19 -4.35 -16.82
C TRP A 73 7.83 -3.15 -15.94
N ILE A 74 6.54 -2.84 -15.74
CA ILE A 74 6.11 -1.72 -14.89
C ILE A 74 6.53 -1.92 -13.44
N LYS A 75 6.20 -3.07 -12.85
CA LYS A 75 6.54 -3.43 -11.46
C LYS A 75 8.04 -3.53 -11.28
N GLY A 76 8.72 -4.16 -12.25
CA GLY A 76 10.17 -4.23 -12.29
C GLY A 76 10.81 -2.84 -12.24
N ASN A 77 10.44 -1.93 -13.14
CA ASN A 77 10.99 -0.58 -13.12
C ASN A 77 10.76 0.17 -11.80
N ARG A 78 9.57 0.02 -11.19
CA ARG A 78 9.26 0.64 -9.90
C ARG A 78 10.15 0.10 -8.79
N LYS A 79 10.31 -1.22 -8.72
CA LYS A 79 11.23 -1.92 -7.82
C LYS A 79 12.66 -1.43 -8.03
N TRP A 80 13.17 -1.48 -9.26
CA TRP A 80 14.51 -0.99 -9.61
C TRP A 80 14.75 0.44 -9.13
N HIS A 81 13.80 1.36 -9.38
CA HIS A 81 13.90 2.74 -8.95
C HIS A 81 13.92 2.90 -7.43
N ALA A 82 13.14 2.10 -6.70
CA ALA A 82 13.15 2.11 -5.25
C ALA A 82 14.49 1.64 -4.68
N TRP A 83 15.07 0.57 -5.22
CA TRP A 83 16.41 0.12 -4.80
C TRP A 83 17.51 1.11 -5.18
N ASN A 84 17.45 1.72 -6.37
CA ASN A 84 18.40 2.74 -6.79
C ASN A 84 18.37 3.99 -5.89
N LYS A 85 17.22 4.35 -5.31
CA LYS A 85 17.13 5.44 -4.31
C LYS A 85 17.90 5.14 -3.02
N CYS A 86 18.17 3.88 -2.72
CA CYS A 86 18.94 3.44 -1.56
C CYS A 86 20.45 3.35 -1.83
N LEU A 87 20.90 3.71 -3.04
CA LEU A 87 22.32 3.65 -3.42
C LEU A 87 23.19 4.44 -2.43
N GLY A 88 24.25 3.79 -1.93
CA GLY A 88 25.18 4.39 -0.98
C GLY A 88 24.77 4.25 0.49
N LEU A 89 23.56 3.77 0.80
CA LEU A 89 23.22 3.39 2.17
C LEU A 89 24.00 2.13 2.59
N SER A 90 24.51 2.12 3.82
CA SER A 90 25.10 0.90 4.38
C SER A 90 24.01 -0.17 4.58
N LYS A 91 24.42 -1.44 4.60
CA LYS A 91 23.48 -2.55 4.86
C LYS A 91 22.81 -2.43 6.24
N SER A 92 23.53 -1.95 7.25
CA SER A 92 23.00 -1.74 8.60
C SER A 92 21.97 -0.60 8.64
N ASP A 93 22.22 0.51 7.94
CA ASP A 93 21.28 1.63 7.90
C ASP A 93 20.02 1.25 7.12
N ALA A 94 20.17 0.56 5.98
CA ALA A 94 19.06 0.03 5.21
C ALA A 94 18.21 -0.95 6.06
N MET A 95 18.86 -1.80 6.86
CA MET A 95 18.18 -2.73 7.77
C MET A 95 17.37 -1.99 8.83
N PHE A 96 17.97 -0.98 9.46
CA PHE A 96 17.30 -0.15 10.46
C PHE A 96 16.08 0.57 9.87
N LEU A 97 16.26 1.24 8.73
CA LEU A 97 15.18 1.94 8.02
C LEU A 97 14.06 0.99 7.58
N PHE A 98 14.40 -0.22 7.12
CA PHE A 98 13.41 -1.23 6.76
C PHE A 98 12.54 -1.60 7.96
N ILE A 99 13.15 -1.88 9.12
CA ILE A 99 12.42 -2.26 10.34
C ILE A 99 11.47 -1.13 10.77
N GLU A 100 11.96 0.11 10.78
CA GLU A 100 11.15 1.27 11.16
C GLU A 100 10.02 1.52 10.17
N GLU A 101 10.27 1.35 8.87
CA GLU A 101 9.24 1.58 7.87
C GLU A 101 8.18 0.48 7.85
N VAL A 102 8.51 -0.77 8.18
CA VAL A 102 7.49 -1.82 8.38
C VAL A 102 6.60 -1.48 9.60
N ARG A 103 7.17 -0.98 10.69
CA ARG A 103 6.41 -0.53 11.87
C ARG A 103 5.55 0.69 11.57
N SER A 104 6.07 1.60 10.75
CA SER A 104 5.33 2.76 10.24
C SER A 104 4.14 2.31 9.40
N LEU A 105 4.38 1.43 8.42
CA LEU A 105 3.35 0.87 7.55
C LEU A 105 2.26 0.17 8.38
N GLU A 106 2.61 -0.69 9.33
CA GLU A 106 1.63 -1.40 10.17
C GLU A 106 0.68 -0.42 10.89
N ARG A 107 1.21 0.70 11.40
CA ARG A 107 0.40 1.73 12.07
C ARG A 107 -0.45 2.55 11.10
N ARG A 108 0.08 2.87 9.91
CA ARG A 108 -0.59 3.73 8.91
C ARG A 108 -1.61 2.98 8.06
N LEU A 109 -1.41 1.67 7.86
CA LEU A 109 -2.19 0.86 6.92
C LEU A 109 -3.71 0.91 7.15
N PRO A 110 -4.24 0.86 8.38
CA PRO A 110 -5.68 1.01 8.59
C PRO A 110 -6.22 2.35 8.08
N GLY A 111 -5.47 3.44 8.29
CA GLY A 111 -5.86 4.76 7.79
C GLY A 111 -5.76 4.87 6.27
N LEU A 112 -4.71 4.29 5.68
CA LEU A 112 -4.55 4.22 4.21
C LEU A 112 -5.69 3.43 3.57
N LEU A 113 -6.09 2.30 4.16
CA LEU A 113 -7.22 1.50 3.68
C LEU A 113 -8.51 2.33 3.66
N GLU A 114 -8.78 3.09 4.71
CA GLU A 114 -9.95 3.95 4.76
C GLU A 114 -9.87 5.08 3.74
N GLN A 115 -8.69 5.65 3.50
CA GLN A 115 -8.48 6.63 2.45
C GLN A 115 -8.71 6.03 1.05
N TRP A 116 -8.16 4.85 0.76
CA TRP A 116 -8.32 4.21 -0.56
C TRP A 116 -9.78 3.84 -0.82
N LYS A 117 -10.52 3.42 0.20
CA LYS A 117 -11.98 3.22 0.08
C LYS A 117 -12.72 4.52 -0.16
N ASP A 118 -12.32 5.61 0.50
CA ASP A 118 -12.91 6.93 0.25
C ASP A 118 -12.69 7.36 -1.21
N GLU A 119 -11.47 7.18 -1.74
CA GLU A 119 -11.12 7.51 -3.13
C GLU A 119 -11.83 6.61 -4.16
N ALA A 120 -12.14 5.36 -3.78
CA ALA A 120 -12.82 4.41 -4.65
C ALA A 120 -14.36 4.55 -4.65
N ASP A 121 -14.96 5.25 -3.66
CA ASP A 121 -16.42 5.44 -3.61
C ASP A 121 -16.84 6.58 -4.56
N PRO A 122 -17.58 6.30 -5.66
CA PRO A 122 -17.99 7.32 -6.63
C PRO A 122 -18.95 8.37 -6.06
N ARG A 123 -19.46 8.18 -4.83
CA ARG A 123 -20.32 9.14 -4.13
C ARG A 123 -19.53 10.23 -3.41
N ILE A 124 -18.22 10.05 -3.25
CA ILE A 124 -17.34 11.02 -2.62
C ILE A 124 -16.72 11.87 -3.74
N PRO A 125 -16.90 13.21 -3.70
CA PRO A 125 -16.28 14.07 -4.70
C PRO A 125 -14.76 13.93 -4.70
N ASP A 126 -14.16 13.93 -5.89
CA ASP A 126 -12.71 13.87 -6.07
C ASP A 126 -12.06 15.19 -5.61
N GLU A 127 -11.28 15.12 -4.54
CA GLU A 127 -10.59 16.26 -3.93
C GLU A 127 -9.47 16.84 -4.81
N THR A 128 -9.02 16.10 -5.83
CA THR A 128 -7.96 16.58 -6.73
C THR A 128 -8.48 17.53 -7.81
N VAL A 129 -9.80 17.60 -7.99
CA VAL A 129 -10.44 18.50 -8.93
C VAL A 129 -10.31 19.94 -8.45
N TRP A 130 -9.94 20.84 -9.37
CA TRP A 130 -9.84 22.25 -9.04
C TRP A 130 -11.22 22.87 -8.83
N HIS A 131 -11.38 23.62 -7.74
CA HIS A 131 -12.58 24.39 -7.43
C HIS A 131 -12.26 25.87 -7.23
N PRO A 132 -13.16 26.79 -7.66
CA PRO A 132 -13.09 28.21 -7.34
C PRO A 132 -12.98 28.44 -5.83
N GLU A 133 -12.23 29.45 -5.40
CA GLU A 133 -11.97 29.70 -3.96
C GLU A 133 -13.24 29.86 -3.13
N ALA A 134 -14.27 30.49 -3.71
CA ALA A 134 -15.57 30.67 -3.07
C ALA A 134 -16.31 29.35 -2.78
N GLU A 135 -16.00 28.28 -3.52
CA GLU A 135 -16.67 26.97 -3.41
C GLU A 135 -15.85 25.94 -2.61
N ARG A 136 -14.56 26.18 -2.39
CA ARG A 136 -13.65 25.21 -1.76
C ARG A 136 -14.12 24.75 -0.39
N GLU A 137 -14.64 25.65 0.43
CA GLU A 137 -15.08 25.30 1.78
C GLU A 137 -16.37 24.46 1.75
N ASN A 138 -17.29 24.78 0.84
CA ASN A 138 -18.49 23.98 0.62
C ASN A 138 -18.13 22.58 0.12
N VAL A 139 -17.20 22.47 -0.83
CA VAL A 139 -16.73 21.19 -1.35
C VAL A 139 -16.08 20.35 -0.25
N LYS A 140 -15.22 20.95 0.60
CA LYS A 140 -14.62 20.23 1.74
C LYS A 140 -15.67 19.69 2.70
N GLU A 141 -16.69 20.48 3.03
CA GLU A 141 -17.76 20.02 3.94
C GLU A 141 -18.62 18.91 3.29
N VAL A 142 -18.89 19.00 1.98
CA VAL A 142 -19.56 17.93 1.23
C VAL A 142 -18.73 16.65 1.24
N VAL A 143 -17.44 16.73 0.94
CA VAL A 143 -16.52 15.57 0.95
C VAL A 143 -16.46 14.96 2.35
N LYS A 144 -16.29 15.78 3.39
CA LYS A 144 -16.24 15.33 4.78
C LYS A 144 -17.53 14.60 5.18
N LYS A 145 -18.70 15.14 4.81
CA LYS A 145 -19.99 14.51 5.04
C LYS A 145 -20.09 13.18 4.28
N ALA A 146 -19.71 13.15 3.01
CA ALA A 146 -19.76 11.95 2.18
C ALA A 146 -18.84 10.83 2.72
N LYS A 147 -17.63 11.17 3.19
CA LYS A 147 -16.72 10.24 3.87
C LYS A 147 -17.33 9.65 5.15
N LEU A 148 -17.95 10.49 5.98
CA LEU A 148 -18.62 10.04 7.20
C LEU A 148 -19.77 9.09 6.88
N GLU A 149 -20.62 9.43 5.91
CA GLU A 149 -21.72 8.58 5.48
C GLU A 149 -21.24 7.25 4.89
N ARG A 150 -20.13 7.23 4.14
CA ARG A 150 -19.51 6.00 3.63
C ARG A 150 -19.07 5.09 4.76
N ARG A 151 -18.35 5.63 5.74
CA ARG A 151 -17.86 4.88 6.91
C ARG A 151 -19.01 4.36 7.78
N GLU A 152 -20.08 5.13 7.91
CA GLU A 152 -21.28 4.71 8.60
C GLU A 152 -21.94 3.51 7.92
N ARG A 153 -22.07 3.55 6.58
CA ARG A 153 -22.57 2.40 5.79
C ARG A 153 -21.71 1.17 5.97
N ASP A 154 -20.39 1.32 5.92
CA ASP A 154 -19.45 0.21 6.12
C ASP A 154 -19.57 -0.39 7.53
N ARG A 155 -19.76 0.46 8.55
CA ARG A 155 -19.96 0.01 9.93
C ARG A 155 -21.25 -0.78 10.08
N ILE A 156 -22.37 -0.23 9.61
CA ILE A 156 -23.68 -0.90 9.66
C ILE A 156 -23.63 -2.24 8.93
N LYS A 157 -23.00 -2.26 7.74
CA LYS A 157 -22.83 -3.50 6.98
C LYS A 157 -22.02 -4.52 7.78
N ARG A 158 -20.90 -4.13 8.39
CA ARG A 158 -20.09 -5.06 9.20
C ARG A 158 -20.84 -5.58 10.41
N GLU A 159 -21.56 -4.73 11.14
CA GLU A 159 -22.43 -5.13 12.27
C GLU A 159 -23.51 -6.14 11.83
N GLU A 160 -24.10 -5.95 10.65
CA GLU A 160 -25.04 -6.89 10.06
C GLU A 160 -24.38 -8.23 9.68
N GLU A 161 -23.19 -8.18 9.06
CA GLU A 161 -22.43 -9.39 8.71
C GLU A 161 -22.03 -10.20 9.96
N GLU A 162 -21.61 -9.53 11.03
CA GLU A 162 -21.31 -10.14 12.33
C GLU A 162 -22.56 -10.77 12.97
N ARG A 163 -23.70 -10.05 12.98
CA ARG A 163 -24.98 -10.57 13.48
C ARG A 163 -25.43 -11.84 12.72
N LEU A 164 -25.14 -11.90 11.43
CA LEU A 164 -25.46 -13.05 10.57
C LEU A 164 -24.44 -14.19 10.68
N GLY A 165 -23.42 -14.06 11.53
CA GLY A 165 -22.37 -15.08 11.69
C GLY A 165 -21.55 -15.31 10.43
N MET A 166 -21.43 -14.30 9.55
CA MET A 166 -20.65 -14.41 8.31
C MET A 166 -19.14 -14.20 8.54
N TRP A 167 -18.76 -13.91 9.77
CA TRP A 167 -17.39 -13.84 10.23
C TRP A 167 -17.20 -14.89 11.33
N ASP A 168 -16.64 -16.05 10.98
CA ASP A 168 -16.11 -17.01 11.95
C ASP A 168 -14.72 -16.53 12.44
N GLU A 169 -14.45 -16.66 13.74
CA GLU A 169 -13.19 -16.26 14.40
C GLU A 169 -11.92 -16.87 13.77
#